data_AF-A0A1X7M7B2-F1
#
_entry.id   AF-A0A1X7M7B2-F1
#
_cell.length_a   1.000
_cell.length_b   1.000
_cell.length_c   1.000
_cell.angle_alpha   90.00
_cell.angle_beta   90.00
_cell.angle_gamma   90.00
#
_symmetry.space_group_name_H-M   'P 1'
#
loop_
_entity.id
_entity.type
_entity.pdbx_description
1 polymer ?
#
loop_
_entity_poly.entity_id
_entity_poly.type
_entity_poly.pdbx_seq_one_letter_code
_entity_poly.pdbx_strand_id
1 'polypeptide(L)'
;MSYSDTSEQLAIIGWQGERLVVKAFAGTGKKHTLVRYARANPESRMLYLAYNRAVRDEAEQKFPFSVECKTSHQLAWPGFGRSLASRLTASLRITDVARLLNTRHWPLARTALDTLNHFLCSADPEPGLLHLPAEEDRCGVAPTNILGAAQVLWQVLRSPRSDFPVTHDTYLKLYQLSAPDLSRRWDTMFWSS
;
A
#
# COMPACT_ATOMS: atom_id res chain seq x y z
N MET A 1 -32.50 11.15 -18.15
CA MET A 1 -32.61 9.69 -18.33
C MET A 1 -32.42 9.03 -16.97
N SER A 2 -33.46 8.41 -16.43
CA SER A 2 -33.43 7.72 -15.14
C SER A 2 -32.78 6.35 -15.34
N TYR A 3 -31.57 6.14 -14.83
CA TYR A 3 -30.95 4.82 -14.78
C TYR A 3 -31.52 4.08 -13.56
N SER A 4 -32.28 3.02 -13.81
CA SER A 4 -32.75 2.10 -12.77
C SER A 4 -31.58 1.27 -12.26
N ASP A 5 -31.33 1.33 -10.95
CA ASP A 5 -30.28 0.55 -10.29
C ASP A 5 -30.58 -0.95 -10.39
N THR A 6 -29.54 -1.77 -10.52
CA THR A 6 -29.68 -3.22 -10.41
C THR A 6 -29.95 -3.63 -8.97
N SER A 7 -30.54 -4.81 -8.75
CA SER A 7 -30.88 -5.31 -7.41
C SER A 7 -29.66 -5.40 -6.48
N GLU A 8 -28.47 -5.68 -7.03
CA GLU A 8 -27.20 -5.67 -6.29
C GLU A 8 -26.78 -4.26 -5.88
N GLN A 9 -27.06 -3.26 -6.71
CA GLN A 9 -26.77 -1.86 -6.43
C GLN A 9 -27.69 -1.31 -5.34
N LEU A 10 -28.97 -1.68 -5.35
CA LEU A 10 -29.92 -1.36 -4.27
C LEU A 10 -29.55 -2.04 -2.95
N ALA A 11 -29.05 -3.27 -2.99
CA ALA A 11 -28.56 -3.98 -1.81
C ALA A 11 -27.32 -3.31 -1.19
N ILE A 12 -26.42 -2.76 -2.03
CA ILE A 12 -25.31 -1.93 -1.56
C ILE A 12 -25.84 -0.63 -0.95
N ILE A 13 -26.75 0.08 -1.63
CA ILE A 13 -27.35 1.35 -1.18
C ILE A 13 -28.06 1.21 0.17
N GLY A 14 -28.77 0.10 0.40
CA GLY A 14 -29.53 -0.17 1.61
C GLY A 14 -28.75 -0.81 2.76
N TRP A 15 -27.43 -0.99 2.63
CA TRP A 15 -26.63 -1.69 3.64
C TRP A 15 -26.34 -0.80 4.86
N GLN A 16 -26.55 -1.35 6.06
CA GLN A 16 -26.44 -0.64 7.36
C GLN A 16 -25.42 -1.28 8.35
N GLY A 17 -24.40 -1.98 7.86
CA GLY A 17 -23.38 -2.57 8.74
C GLY A 17 -22.22 -1.62 9.07
N GLU A 18 -21.16 -2.15 9.71
CA GLU A 18 -19.95 -1.39 10.10
C GLU A 18 -18.77 -1.51 9.14
N ARG A 19 -18.74 -2.54 8.26
CA ARG A 19 -17.72 -2.67 7.21
C ARG A 19 -18.28 -3.16 5.87
N LEU A 20 -18.38 -2.27 4.89
CA LEU A 20 -18.81 -2.60 3.52
C LEU A 20 -17.67 -2.48 2.54
N VAL A 21 -16.98 -3.59 2.25
CA VAL A 21 -15.94 -3.62 1.20
C VAL A 21 -16.58 -3.91 -0.14
N VAL A 22 -16.82 -2.88 -0.95
CA VAL A 22 -17.34 -3.04 -2.32
C VAL A 22 -16.21 -3.19 -3.31
N LYS A 23 -15.95 -4.40 -3.81
CA LYS A 23 -14.99 -4.62 -4.92
C LYS A 23 -15.59 -4.12 -6.24
N ALA A 24 -15.17 -2.95 -6.67
CA ALA A 24 -15.61 -2.33 -7.91
C ALA A 24 -14.60 -2.55 -9.05
N PHE A 25 -14.88 -3.53 -9.92
CA PHE A 25 -14.13 -3.73 -11.17
C PHE A 25 -14.41 -2.59 -12.17
N ALA A 26 -13.38 -2.18 -12.92
CA ALA A 26 -13.47 -1.13 -13.94
C ALA A 26 -14.63 -1.36 -14.93
N GLY A 27 -15.34 -0.30 -15.30
CA GLY A 27 -16.38 -0.31 -16.35
C GLY A 27 -17.79 -0.76 -15.92
N THR A 28 -18.01 -1.22 -14.69
CA THR A 28 -19.29 -1.85 -14.27
C THR A 28 -20.32 -0.90 -13.62
N GLY A 29 -20.18 0.42 -13.75
CA GLY A 29 -21.13 1.38 -13.13
C GLY A 29 -21.09 1.44 -11.59
N LYS A 30 -20.33 0.59 -10.92
CA LYS A 30 -20.23 0.50 -9.44
C LYS A 30 -19.75 1.78 -8.76
N LYS A 31 -18.90 2.59 -9.40
CA LYS A 31 -18.54 3.93 -8.86
C LYS A 31 -19.79 4.82 -8.72
N HIS A 32 -20.75 4.72 -9.64
CA HIS A 32 -22.02 5.45 -9.54
C HIS A 32 -22.84 4.99 -8.33
N THR A 33 -22.88 3.68 -8.09
CA THR A 33 -23.54 3.08 -6.92
C THR A 33 -22.90 3.55 -5.61
N LEU A 34 -21.57 3.59 -5.52
CA LEU A 34 -20.86 4.08 -4.35
C LEU A 34 -21.12 5.57 -4.09
N VAL A 35 -21.15 6.39 -5.16
CA VAL A 35 -21.51 7.80 -5.04
C VAL A 35 -22.94 7.96 -4.55
N ARG A 36 -23.88 7.13 -5.04
CA ARG A 36 -25.27 7.14 -4.58
C ARG A 36 -25.41 6.69 -3.13
N TYR A 37 -24.70 5.63 -2.72
CA TYR A 37 -24.62 5.21 -1.32
C TYR A 37 -24.13 6.36 -0.43
N ALA A 38 -23.06 7.02 -0.83
CA ALA A 38 -22.48 8.13 -0.08
C ALA A 38 -23.44 9.33 0.05
N ARG A 39 -24.21 9.62 -1.00
CA ARG A 39 -25.24 10.67 -0.98
C ARG A 39 -26.47 10.29 -0.14
N ALA A 40 -26.80 9.00 -0.06
CA ALA A 40 -27.90 8.50 0.76
C ALA A 40 -27.55 8.46 2.25
N ASN A 41 -26.26 8.42 2.60
CA ASN A 41 -25.76 8.35 3.98
C ASN A 41 -24.80 9.52 4.29
N PRO A 42 -25.25 10.79 4.24
CA PRO A 42 -24.38 11.96 4.36
C PRO A 42 -23.71 12.09 5.73
N GLU A 43 -24.30 11.52 6.79
CA GLU A 43 -23.78 11.56 8.16
C GLU A 43 -22.65 10.53 8.41
N SER A 44 -22.48 9.55 7.52
CA SER A 44 -21.44 8.53 7.68
C SER A 44 -20.10 9.05 7.15
N ARG A 45 -19.04 8.88 7.95
CA ARG A 45 -17.67 9.24 7.55
C ARG A 45 -17.10 8.11 6.72
N MET A 46 -16.84 8.35 5.44
CA MET A 46 -16.43 7.29 4.53
C MET A 46 -15.01 7.48 4.02
N LEU A 47 -14.31 6.37 3.76
CA LEU A 47 -13.00 6.35 3.11
C LEU A 47 -13.10 5.62 1.78
N TYR A 48 -12.67 6.26 0.69
CA TYR A 48 -12.42 5.59 -0.58
C TYR A 48 -10.92 5.37 -0.77
N LEU A 49 -10.50 4.10 -0.78
CA LEU A 49 -9.12 3.71 -1.08
C LEU A 49 -8.94 3.49 -2.58
N ALA A 50 -8.20 4.40 -3.20
CA ALA A 50 -7.85 4.38 -4.61
C ALA A 50 -6.53 3.65 -4.85
N TYR A 51 -6.47 2.87 -5.93
CA TYR A 51 -5.25 2.17 -6.35
C TYR A 51 -4.10 3.13 -6.74
N ASN A 52 -4.41 4.21 -7.44
CA ASN A 52 -3.43 5.19 -7.88
C ASN A 52 -3.97 6.63 -7.78
N ARG A 53 -3.08 7.61 -7.98
CA ARG A 53 -3.43 9.03 -7.87
C ARG A 53 -4.49 9.47 -8.88
N ALA A 54 -4.44 9.00 -10.12
CA ALA A 54 -5.44 9.36 -11.14
C ALA A 54 -6.85 8.89 -10.75
N VAL A 55 -6.98 7.65 -10.25
CA VAL A 55 -8.25 7.11 -9.75
C VAL A 55 -8.72 7.87 -8.51
N ARG A 56 -7.80 8.28 -7.64
CA ARG A 56 -8.12 9.12 -6.47
C ARG A 56 -8.68 10.47 -6.89
N ASP A 57 -7.99 11.16 -7.79
CA ASP A 57 -8.38 12.51 -8.25
C ASP A 57 -9.72 12.47 -9.00
N GLU A 58 -9.97 11.43 -9.80
CA GLU A 58 -11.27 11.18 -10.44
C GLU A 58 -12.38 10.91 -9.41
N ALA A 59 -12.09 10.14 -8.35
CA ALA A 59 -13.04 9.83 -7.30
C ALA A 59 -13.41 11.08 -6.48
N GLU A 60 -12.42 11.90 -6.13
CA GLU A 60 -12.61 13.15 -5.38
C GLU A 60 -13.56 14.12 -6.09
N GLN A 61 -13.56 14.14 -7.42
CA GLN A 61 -14.48 14.98 -8.21
C GLN A 61 -15.93 14.47 -8.20
N LYS A 62 -16.16 13.19 -7.90
CA LYS A 62 -17.47 12.51 -8.03
C LYS A 62 -18.15 12.27 -6.69
N PHE A 63 -17.38 11.94 -5.66
CA PHE A 63 -17.91 11.67 -4.33
C PHE A 63 -18.35 12.96 -3.61
N PRO A 64 -19.34 12.87 -2.71
CA PRO A 64 -19.69 13.98 -1.82
C PRO A 64 -18.61 14.19 -0.74
N PHE A 65 -18.68 15.33 -0.04
CA PHE A 65 -17.72 15.72 1.00
C PHE A 65 -17.65 14.74 2.20
N SER A 66 -18.66 13.89 2.38
CA SER A 66 -18.67 12.85 3.42
C SER A 66 -17.68 11.71 3.14
N VAL A 67 -17.09 11.65 1.95
CA VAL A 67 -16.11 10.62 1.54
C VAL A 67 -14.73 11.24 1.38
N GLU A 68 -13.76 10.77 2.15
CA GLU A 68 -12.34 11.07 1.92
C GLU A 68 -11.77 10.11 0.87
N CYS A 69 -11.21 10.59 -0.24
CA CYS A 69 -10.49 9.73 -1.19
C CYS A 69 -8.98 9.76 -0.93
N LYS A 70 -8.35 8.60 -0.71
CA LYS A 70 -6.90 8.49 -0.48
C LYS A 70 -6.31 7.29 -1.21
N THR A 71 -5.03 7.37 -1.55
CA THR A 71 -4.23 6.16 -1.82
C THR A 71 -3.70 5.56 -0.52
N SER A 72 -3.27 4.31 -0.54
CA SER A 72 -2.64 3.65 0.61
C SER A 72 -1.43 4.45 1.14
N HIS A 73 -0.60 4.99 0.24
CA HIS A 73 0.52 5.85 0.61
C HIS A 73 0.08 7.15 1.29
N GLN A 74 -1.00 7.78 0.82
CA GLN A 74 -1.56 8.99 1.45
C GLN A 74 -2.14 8.69 2.84
N LEU A 75 -2.70 7.49 3.03
CA LEU A 75 -3.20 7.04 4.33
C LEU A 75 -2.05 6.79 5.32
N ALA A 76 -0.95 6.19 4.88
CA ALA A 76 0.22 5.89 5.70
C ALA A 76 1.09 7.13 6.02
N TRP A 77 1.05 8.17 5.18
CA TRP A 77 1.94 9.33 5.26
C TRP A 77 1.94 10.06 6.61
N PRO A 78 0.78 10.39 7.23
CA PRO A 78 0.76 11.17 8.47
C PRO A 78 1.44 10.46 9.65
N GLY A 79 1.29 9.13 9.75
CA GLY A 79 1.82 8.35 10.87
C GLY A 79 3.26 7.88 10.67
N PHE A 80 3.62 7.48 9.45
CA PHE A 80 4.91 6.82 9.19
C PHE A 80 5.79 7.60 8.22
N GLY A 81 5.21 8.23 7.20
CA GLY A 81 5.96 8.94 6.15
C GLY A 81 6.66 10.21 6.62
N ARG A 82 6.00 11.02 7.47
CA ARG A 82 6.56 12.31 7.95
C ARG A 82 7.92 12.17 8.62
N SER A 83 8.09 11.15 9.47
CA SER A 83 9.35 10.90 10.18
C SER A 83 10.50 10.50 9.27
N LEU A 84 10.18 9.97 8.09
CA LEU A 84 11.12 9.46 7.09
C LEU A 84 11.34 10.43 5.91
N ALA A 85 10.66 11.58 5.92
CA ALA A 85 10.64 12.51 4.79
C ALA A 85 12.03 13.02 4.40
N SER A 86 12.94 13.19 5.37
CA SER A 86 14.32 13.65 5.13
C SER A 86 15.18 12.64 4.36
N ARG A 87 14.83 11.35 4.39
CA ARG A 87 15.58 10.26 3.74
C ARG A 87 14.85 9.66 2.54
N LEU A 88 13.73 10.25 2.14
CA LEU A 88 12.85 9.69 1.13
C LEU A 88 13.46 9.82 -0.27
N THR A 89 13.54 8.71 -0.99
CA THR A 89 13.98 8.63 -2.38
C THR A 89 12.94 7.90 -3.23
N ALA A 90 12.92 8.17 -4.53
CA ALA A 90 12.06 7.47 -5.48
C ALA A 90 12.41 5.98 -5.59
N SER A 91 13.70 5.65 -5.50
CA SER A 91 14.20 4.27 -5.54
C SER A 91 15.53 4.14 -4.79
N LEU A 92 15.79 2.93 -4.28
CA LEU A 92 17.09 2.58 -3.69
C LEU A 92 18.07 2.23 -4.80
N ARG A 93 19.28 2.78 -4.72
CA ARG A 93 20.34 2.45 -5.67
C ARG A 93 21.06 1.20 -5.20
N ILE A 94 21.34 0.28 -6.13
CA ILE A 94 22.13 -0.92 -5.84
C ILE A 94 23.51 -0.59 -5.25
N THR A 95 24.09 0.55 -5.61
CA THR A 95 25.37 1.05 -5.06
C THR A 95 25.28 1.36 -3.57
N ASP A 96 24.15 1.91 -3.12
CA ASP A 96 23.92 2.23 -1.71
C ASP A 96 23.72 0.94 -0.91
N VAL A 97 22.98 -0.01 -1.48
CA VAL A 97 22.79 -1.36 -0.92
C VAL A 97 24.12 -2.10 -0.79
N ALA A 98 24.95 -2.11 -1.84
CA ALA A 98 26.26 -2.77 -1.81
C ALA A 98 27.19 -2.15 -0.76
N ARG A 99 27.16 -0.82 -0.62
CA ARG A 99 27.91 -0.10 0.43
C ARG A 99 27.42 -0.46 1.82
N LEU A 100 26.10 -0.50 2.04
CA LEU A 100 25.52 -0.88 3.33
C LEU A 100 25.90 -2.30 3.74
N LEU A 101 25.83 -3.24 2.79
CA LEU A 101 26.20 -4.64 3.01
C LEU A 101 27.72 -4.88 3.02
N ASN A 102 28.53 -3.84 2.82
CA ASN A 102 29.99 -3.91 2.70
C ASN A 102 30.45 -5.02 1.73
N THR A 103 29.81 -5.11 0.57
CA THR A 103 30.07 -6.18 -0.40
C THR A 103 30.46 -5.63 -1.76
N ARG A 104 31.37 -6.34 -2.44
CA ARG A 104 31.67 -6.14 -3.87
C ARG A 104 30.94 -7.15 -4.76
N HIS A 105 30.17 -8.06 -4.16
CA HIS A 105 29.39 -9.07 -4.87
C HIS A 105 28.06 -8.47 -5.32
N TRP A 106 28.04 -7.88 -6.52
CA TRP A 106 26.86 -7.20 -7.07
C TRP A 106 25.59 -8.07 -7.16
N PRO A 107 25.66 -9.36 -7.54
CA PRO A 107 24.50 -10.25 -7.47
C PRO A 107 23.85 -10.32 -6.09
N LEU A 108 24.62 -10.34 -5.00
CA LEU A 108 24.07 -10.34 -3.64
C LEU A 108 23.32 -9.03 -3.36
N ALA A 109 23.90 -7.88 -3.70
CA ALA A 109 23.24 -6.58 -3.50
C ALA A 109 21.95 -6.46 -4.32
N ARG A 110 21.95 -6.93 -5.57
CA ARG A 110 20.76 -6.95 -6.45
C ARG A 110 19.67 -7.83 -5.87
N THR A 111 19.98 -9.10 -5.64
CA THR A 111 19.01 -10.10 -5.16
C THR A 111 18.46 -9.76 -3.77
N ALA A 112 19.28 -9.16 -2.89
CA ALA A 112 18.82 -8.66 -1.60
C ALA A 112 17.84 -7.49 -1.73
N LEU A 113 18.10 -6.56 -2.66
CA LEU A 113 17.17 -5.47 -2.96
C LEU A 113 15.87 -5.99 -3.58
N ASP A 114 15.94 -6.95 -4.49
CA ASP A 114 14.76 -7.59 -5.09
C ASP A 114 13.92 -8.31 -4.01
N THR A 115 14.57 -9.06 -3.13
CA THR A 115 13.93 -9.73 -1.99
C THR A 115 13.26 -8.74 -1.05
N LEU A 116 13.92 -7.62 -0.76
CA LEU A 116 13.35 -6.54 0.03
C LEU A 116 12.10 -5.96 -0.64
N ASN A 117 12.15 -5.68 -1.95
CA ASN A 117 11.01 -5.14 -2.69
C ASN A 117 9.83 -6.12 -2.72
N HIS A 118 10.07 -7.41 -2.93
CA HIS A 118 9.03 -8.44 -2.82
C HIS A 118 8.40 -8.47 -1.43
N PHE A 119 9.21 -8.36 -0.37
CA PHE A 119 8.73 -8.26 1.00
C PHE A 119 7.90 -6.98 1.25
N LEU A 120 8.33 -5.82 0.75
CA LEU A 120 7.60 -4.55 0.94
C LEU A 120 6.21 -4.60 0.30
N CYS A 121 6.04 -5.40 -0.76
CA CYS A 121 4.77 -5.64 -1.43
C CYS A 121 3.94 -6.81 -0.85
N SER A 122 4.44 -7.53 0.16
CA SER A 122 3.77 -8.72 0.71
C SER A 122 2.95 -8.44 1.98
N ALA A 123 2.13 -9.41 2.38
CA ALA A 123 1.39 -9.37 3.63
C ALA A 123 2.26 -9.74 4.86
N ASP A 124 3.44 -10.32 4.63
CA ASP A 124 4.23 -10.97 5.67
C ASP A 124 4.88 -9.99 6.66
N PRO A 125 5.09 -10.40 7.94
CA PRO A 125 5.63 -9.53 8.97
C PRO A 125 7.14 -9.25 8.83
N GLU A 126 7.88 -10.20 8.24
CA GLU A 126 9.33 -10.14 8.09
C GLU A 126 9.78 -10.72 6.73
N PRO A 127 10.97 -10.34 6.22
CA PRO A 127 11.54 -10.99 5.05
C PRO A 127 11.76 -12.49 5.31
N GLY A 128 11.22 -13.33 4.42
CA GLY A 128 11.38 -14.78 4.43
C GLY A 128 11.71 -15.36 3.05
N LEU A 129 11.84 -16.69 2.97
CA LEU A 129 12.26 -17.41 1.75
C LEU A 129 11.30 -17.22 0.56
N LEU A 130 10.02 -16.98 0.83
CA LEU A 130 8.99 -16.74 -0.21
C LEU A 130 9.21 -15.45 -0.99
N HIS A 131 10.00 -14.50 -0.45
CA HIS A 131 10.31 -13.25 -1.13
C HIS A 131 11.55 -13.35 -2.01
N LEU A 132 12.30 -14.45 -1.94
CA LEU A 132 13.51 -14.62 -2.74
C LEU A 132 13.15 -14.64 -4.23
N PRO A 133 14.01 -14.07 -5.10
CA PRO A 133 13.91 -14.25 -6.54
C PRO A 133 13.89 -15.72 -6.95
N ALA A 134 13.41 -15.98 -8.17
CA ALA A 134 13.51 -17.30 -8.81
C ALA A 134 14.98 -17.76 -8.85
N GLU A 135 15.22 -19.07 -8.89
CA GLU A 135 16.57 -19.63 -8.80
C GLU A 135 17.51 -19.12 -9.90
N GLU A 136 16.98 -18.97 -11.12
CA GLU A 136 17.67 -18.40 -12.29
C GLU A 136 18.14 -16.96 -12.07
N ASP A 137 17.39 -16.16 -11.31
CA ASP A 137 17.71 -14.75 -11.02
C ASP A 137 18.70 -14.59 -9.86
N ARG A 138 19.03 -15.66 -9.13
CA ARG A 138 19.95 -15.61 -7.98
C ARG A 138 21.42 -15.50 -8.39
N CYS A 139 21.75 -15.79 -9.65
CA CYS A 139 23.12 -15.78 -10.18
C CYS A 139 24.12 -16.57 -9.29
N GLY A 140 23.71 -17.71 -8.75
CA GLY A 140 24.53 -18.56 -7.88
C GLY A 140 24.68 -18.08 -6.43
N VAL A 141 23.99 -17.01 -6.01
CA VAL A 141 23.98 -16.57 -4.61
C VAL A 141 23.11 -17.52 -3.77
N ALA A 142 23.66 -18.02 -2.67
CA ALA A 142 22.92 -18.90 -1.76
C ALA A 142 21.69 -18.18 -1.17
N PRO A 143 20.50 -18.83 -1.14
CA PRO A 143 19.26 -18.29 -0.59
C PRO A 143 19.39 -17.66 0.81
N THR A 144 20.16 -18.29 1.68
CA THR A 144 20.41 -17.84 3.06
C THR A 144 21.16 -16.51 3.11
N ASN A 145 22.12 -16.31 2.18
CA ASN A 145 22.89 -15.07 2.10
C ASN A 145 22.02 -13.91 1.59
N ILE A 146 21.18 -14.18 0.58
CA ILE A 146 20.22 -13.20 0.05
C ILE A 146 19.26 -12.77 1.17
N LEU A 147 18.68 -13.75 1.87
CA LEU A 147 17.74 -13.49 2.95
C LEU A 147 18.38 -12.70 4.09
N GLY A 148 19.57 -13.09 4.54
CA GLY A 148 20.30 -12.36 5.59
C GLY A 148 20.59 -10.91 5.19
N ALA A 149 20.99 -10.67 3.94
CA ALA A 149 21.21 -9.32 3.42
C ALA A 149 19.91 -8.50 3.35
N ALA A 150 18.80 -9.10 2.94
CA ALA A 150 17.48 -8.45 2.93
C ALA A 150 17.00 -8.10 4.35
N GLN A 151 17.26 -8.96 5.33
CA GLN A 151 16.95 -8.70 6.75
C GLN A 151 17.79 -7.54 7.31
N VAL A 152 19.08 -7.46 6.96
CA VAL A 152 19.93 -6.32 7.33
C VAL A 152 19.40 -5.01 6.71
N LEU A 153 19.07 -5.02 5.42
CA LEU A 153 18.44 -3.87 4.76
C LEU A 153 17.17 -3.45 5.50
N TRP A 154 16.30 -4.40 5.80
CA TRP A 154 15.04 -4.13 6.46
C TRP A 154 15.23 -3.52 7.86
N GLN A 155 16.16 -4.05 8.67
CA GLN A 155 16.52 -3.49 9.97
C GLN A 155 16.99 -2.03 9.88
N VAL A 156 17.79 -1.72 8.86
CA VAL A 156 18.30 -0.37 8.62
C VAL A 156 17.18 0.58 8.16
N LEU A 157 16.28 0.11 7.30
CA LEU A 157 15.13 0.88 6.81
C LEU A 157 14.15 1.25 7.93
N ARG A 158 13.83 0.29 8.82
CA ARG A 158 12.92 0.52 9.95
C ARG A 158 13.54 1.34 11.09
N SER A 159 14.87 1.49 11.11
CA SER A 159 15.56 2.22 12.18
C SER A 159 15.38 3.74 12.03
N PRO A 160 14.84 4.44 13.05
CA PRO A 160 14.76 5.89 13.05
C PRO A 160 16.14 6.57 13.11
N ARG A 161 17.17 5.85 13.55
CA ARG A 161 18.55 6.37 13.72
C ARG A 161 19.42 6.22 12.47
N SER A 162 18.93 5.51 11.46
CA SER A 162 19.65 5.33 10.21
C SER A 162 19.57 6.60 9.36
N ASP A 163 20.62 6.91 8.60
CA ASP A 163 20.56 7.92 7.54
C ASP A 163 20.34 7.29 6.16
N PHE A 164 20.12 5.98 6.10
CA PHE A 164 19.97 5.24 4.84
C PHE A 164 18.69 5.65 4.10
N PRO A 165 18.73 5.86 2.78
CA PRO A 165 17.56 6.23 1.99
C PRO A 165 16.41 5.23 2.14
N VAL A 166 15.19 5.72 2.06
CA VAL A 166 13.97 4.89 2.12
C VAL A 166 13.02 5.23 0.99
N THR A 167 12.17 4.28 0.61
CA THR A 167 11.16 4.48 -0.44
C THR A 167 9.78 4.71 0.16
N HIS A 168 8.83 5.10 -0.69
CA HIS A 168 7.43 5.21 -0.30
C HIS A 168 6.85 3.89 0.24
N ASP A 169 7.34 2.75 -0.26
CA ASP A 169 6.88 1.43 0.18
C ASP A 169 7.42 1.05 1.55
N THR A 170 8.52 1.67 1.99
CA THR A 170 9.07 1.46 3.34
C THR A 170 8.08 1.89 4.41
N TYR A 171 7.60 3.14 4.33
CA TYR A 171 6.64 3.63 5.33
C TYR A 171 5.26 3.00 5.16
N LEU A 172 4.89 2.59 3.93
CA LEU A 172 3.65 1.86 3.70
C LEU A 172 3.69 0.48 4.38
N LYS A 173 4.83 -0.22 4.29
CA LYS A 173 5.03 -1.49 5.00
C LYS A 173 4.98 -1.29 6.52
N LEU A 174 5.64 -0.28 7.07
CA LEU A 174 5.56 0.04 8.51
C LEU A 174 4.11 0.32 8.95
N TYR A 175 3.35 1.05 8.14
CA TYR A 175 1.94 1.29 8.37
C TYR A 175 1.13 -0.01 8.37
N GLN A 176 1.31 -0.88 7.38
CA GLN A 176 0.66 -2.19 7.34
C GLN A 176 0.97 -3.02 8.60
N LEU A 177 2.25 -3.08 9.00
CA LEU A 177 2.70 -3.85 10.16
C LEU A 177 2.16 -3.30 11.48
N SER A 178 1.76 -2.03 11.53
CA SER A 178 1.11 -1.45 12.70
C SER A 178 -0.33 -1.92 12.92
N ALA A 179 -0.89 -2.70 11.98
CA ALA A 179 -2.29 -3.16 12.00
C ALA A 179 -3.27 -2.01 12.30
N PRO A 180 -3.34 -1.00 11.41
CA PRO A 180 -4.00 0.26 11.71
C PRO A 180 -5.51 0.09 11.84
N ASP A 181 -6.06 0.68 12.89
CA ASP A 181 -7.50 0.70 13.14
C ASP A 181 -8.16 1.91 12.47
N LEU A 182 -8.80 1.65 11.32
CA LEU A 182 -9.47 2.68 10.51
C LEU A 182 -10.85 3.06 11.06
N SER A 183 -11.45 2.21 11.89
CA SER A 183 -12.82 2.41 12.40
C SER A 183 -12.95 3.65 13.29
N ARG A 184 -11.83 4.10 13.88
CA ARG A 184 -11.79 5.33 14.70
C ARG A 184 -12.14 6.59 13.92
N ARG A 185 -11.85 6.60 12.62
CA ARG A 185 -11.99 7.79 11.76
C ARG A 185 -13.07 7.63 10.70
N TRP A 186 -13.28 6.42 10.21
CA TRP A 186 -14.26 6.14 9.16
C TRP A 186 -15.19 5.00 9.56
N ASP A 187 -16.46 5.20 9.31
CA ASP A 187 -17.53 4.25 9.60
C ASP A 187 -17.73 3.29 8.41
N THR A 188 -17.40 3.72 7.19
CA THR A 188 -17.52 2.90 5.96
C THR A 188 -16.28 3.02 5.08
N MET A 189 -15.87 1.94 4.41
CA MET A 189 -14.69 1.92 3.54
C MET A 189 -14.96 1.32 2.17
N PHE A 190 -14.73 2.09 1.11
CA PHE A 190 -14.79 1.63 -0.27
C PHE A 190 -13.40 1.29 -0.81
N TRP A 191 -13.32 0.26 -1.66
CA TRP A 191 -12.08 -0.14 -2.29
C TRP A 191 -12.27 -0.58 -3.74
N SER A 192 -11.54 0.04 -4.67
CA SER A 192 -11.51 -0.40 -6.07
C SER A 192 -10.16 -1.03 -6.40
N SER A 193 -10.16 -2.30 -6.80
CA SER A 193 -9.04 -2.95 -7.51
C SER A 193 -9.06 -2.62 -8.99
#